data_AF-A0AAE9YUP2-F1
#
_entry.id   AF-A0AAE9YUP2-F1
#
_cell.length_a   1.000
_cell.length_b   1.000
_cell.length_c   1.000
_cell.angle_alpha   90.00
_cell.angle_beta   90.00
_cell.angle_gamma   90.00
#
_symmetry.space_group_name_H-M   'P 1'
#
loop_
_entity.id
_entity.type
_entity.pdbx_description
1 polymer ?
#
loop_
_entity_poly.entity_id
_entity_poly.type
_entity_poly.pdbx_seq_one_letter_code
_entity_poly.pdbx_strand_id
1 'polypeptide(L)' 'MKKIDIITVRVDTETGDALRTLAQADERSVAWIARRLITEALETRKRLKSQDDKQHETDEH' A
#
# COMPACT_ATOMS: atom_id res chain seq x y z
N MET A 1 -3.61 2.46 -20.47
CA MET A 1 -3.79 1.15 -19.79
C MET A 1 -3.13 1.25 -18.41
N LYS A 2 -3.81 0.94 -17.30
CA LYS A 2 -3.17 0.94 -15.97
C LYS A 2 -2.19 -0.23 -15.89
N LYS A 3 -0.92 0.04 -15.58
CA LYS A 3 0.05 -1.01 -15.25
C LYS A 3 -0.33 -1.60 -13.89
N ILE A 4 -0.35 -2.93 -13.80
CA ILE A 4 -0.52 -3.66 -12.55
C ILE A 4 0.86 -4.17 -12.17
N ASP A 5 1.43 -3.61 -11.11
CA ASP A 5 2.68 -4.10 -10.53
C ASP A 5 2.34 -5.15 -9.46
N ILE A 6 2.91 -6.34 -9.57
CA ILE A 6 2.71 -7.44 -8.62
C ILE A 6 3.94 -7.49 -7.70
N ILE A 7 3.70 -7.41 -6.39
CA ILE A 7 4.75 -7.50 -5.37
C ILE A 7 4.47 -8.72 -4.50
N THR A 8 5.46 -9.60 -4.37
CA THR A 8 5.41 -10.72 -3.42
C THR A 8 6.12 -10.30 -2.14
N VAL A 9 5.39 -10.36 -1.01
CA VAL A 9 5.94 -10.05 0.31
C VAL A 9 5.89 -11.30 1.16
N ARG A 10 7.02 -11.65 1.79
CA ARG A 10 7.10 -12.72 2.77
C ARG A 10 6.98 -12.11 4.16
N VAL A 11 6.01 -12.60 4.92
CA VAL A 11 5.79 -12.23 6.32
C VAL A 11 5.88 -13.49 7.18
N ASP A 12 6.11 -13.31 8.47
CA ASP A 12 5.97 -14.39 9.45
C ASP A 12 4.49 -14.83 9.57
N THR A 13 4.27 -15.99 10.20
CA THR A 13 2.94 -16.58 10.34
C THR A 13 1.99 -15.70 11.14
N GLU A 14 2.45 -15.08 12.22
CA GLU A 14 1.61 -14.26 13.11
C GLU A 14 1.10 -13.02 12.36
N THR A 15 1.99 -12.31 11.67
CA THR A 15 1.63 -11.18 10.81
C THR A 15 0.68 -11.62 9.68
N GLY A 16 0.93 -12.79 9.09
CA GLY A 16 0.07 -13.35 8.04
C GLY A 16 -1.35 -13.63 8.51
N ASP A 17 -1.51 -14.20 9.71
CA ASP A 17 -2.82 -14.46 10.33
C ASP A 17 -3.53 -13.15 10.67
N ALA A 18 -2.83 -12.18 11.29
CA ALA A 18 -3.41 -10.88 11.61
C ALA A 18 -3.98 -10.16 10.37
N LEU A 19 -3.24 -10.19 9.25
CA LEU A 19 -3.70 -9.62 7.97
C LEU A 19 -4.97 -10.32 7.44
N ARG A 20 -5.07 -11.65 7.60
CA ARG A 20 -6.25 -12.42 7.18
C ARG A 20 -7.45 -12.11 8.05
N THR A 21 -7.26 -12.01 9.37
CA THR A 21 -8.33 -11.64 10.31
C THR A 21 -8.88 -10.25 10.00
N LEU A 22 -8.00 -9.26 9.76
CA LEU A 22 -8.43 -7.91 9.36
C LEU A 22 -9.19 -7.92 8.04
N ALA A 23 -8.69 -8.65 7.05
CA ALA A 23 -9.35 -8.80 5.75
C ALA A 23 -10.75 -9.39 5.87
N GLN A 24 -10.92 -10.40 6.73
CA GLN A 24 -12.23 -11.00 6.99
C GLN A 24 -13.18 -10.04 7.71
N ALA A 25 -12.69 -9.30 8.71
CA ALA A 25 -13.49 -8.33 9.46
C ALA A 25 -14.00 -7.18 8.59
N ASP A 26 -13.19 -6.71 7.64
CA ASP A 26 -13.53 -5.61 6.73
C ASP A 26 -14.20 -6.07 5.42
N GLU A 27 -14.42 -7.38 5.23
CA GLU A 27 -14.92 -7.98 3.97
C GLU A 27 -14.06 -7.56 2.74
N ARG A 28 -12.75 -7.48 2.92
CA ARG A 28 -11.78 -7.08 1.89
C ARG A 28 -10.77 -8.18 1.59
N SER A 29 -10.07 -8.04 0.48
CA SER A 29 -8.94 -8.92 0.16
C SER A 29 -7.72 -8.56 1.00
N VAL A 30 -6.90 -9.56 1.35
CA VAL A 30 -5.61 -9.36 2.05
C VAL A 30 -4.72 -8.34 1.33
N ALA A 31 -4.69 -8.35 0.00
CA ALA A 31 -3.94 -7.38 -0.79
C ALA A 31 -4.42 -5.92 -0.59
N TRP A 32 -5.72 -5.72 -0.39
CA TRP A 32 -6.29 -4.39 -0.15
C TRP A 32 -5.90 -3.88 1.24
N ILE A 33 -6.01 -4.73 2.27
CA ILE A 33 -5.57 -4.42 3.63
C ILE A 33 -4.08 -4.13 3.67
N ALA A 34 -3.26 -4.99 3.06
CA ALA A 34 -1.81 -4.80 2.99
C ALA A 34 -1.46 -3.47 2.29
N ARG A 35 -2.11 -3.15 1.16
CA ARG A 35 -1.91 -1.86 0.48
C ARG A 35 -2.24 -0.68 1.39
N ARG A 36 -3.37 -0.73 2.09
CA ARG A 36 -3.79 0.33 3.02
C ARG A 36 -2.75 0.54 4.11
N LEU A 37 -2.37 -0.52 4.83
CA LEU A 37 -1.41 -0.44 5.93
C LEU A 37 -0.02 0.04 5.47
N ILE A 38 0.44 -0.43 4.32
CA ILE A 38 1.70 0.06 3.72
C ILE A 38 1.59 1.56 3.40
N THR A 39 0.46 2.00 2.86
CA THR A 39 0.24 3.42 2.53
C THR A 39 0.25 4.28 3.80
N GLU A 40 -0.53 3.91 4.81
CA GLU A 40 -0.59 4.61 6.10
C GLU A 40 0.79 4.67 6.78
N ALA A 41 1.56 3.57 6.73
CA ALA A 41 2.92 3.53 7.26
C ALA A 41 3.89 4.44 6.50
N LEU A 42 3.78 4.51 5.17
CA LEU A 42 4.60 5.40 4.35
C LEU A 42 4.25 6.87 4.55
N GLU A 43 2.96 7.20 4.68
CA GLU A 43 2.47 8.55 4.99
C GLU A 43 2.96 9.01 6.36
N THR A 44 2.82 8.16 7.38
CA THR A 44 3.33 8.43 8.74
C THR A 44 4.84 8.68 8.73
N ARG A 45 5.58 7.97 7.88
CA ARG A 45 7.03 8.14 7.70
C ARG A 45 7.40 9.30 6.78
N LYS A 46 6.43 10.03 6.21
CA LYS A 46 6.63 11.07 5.19
C LYS A 46 7.46 10.58 3.99
N ARG A 47 7.30 9.30 3.64
CA ARG A 47 7.99 8.64 2.52
C ARG A 47 7.11 8.48 1.28
N LEU A 48 5.80 8.68 1.44
CA LEU A 48 4.95 8.93 0.28
C LEU A 48 5.18 10.38 -0.14
N LYS A 49 5.74 10.60 -1.35
CA LYS A 49 5.59 11.91 -1.99
C LYS A 49 4.08 12.14 -2.15
N SER A 50 3.54 13.21 -1.57
CA SER A 50 2.17 13.62 -1.84
C SER A 50 1.98 13.63 -3.35
N GLN A 51 0.83 13.14 -3.81
CA GLN A 51 0.52 13.13 -5.24
C GLN A 51 0.58 14.54 -5.88
N ASP A 52 0.52 15.58 -5.04
CA ASP A 52 0.74 16.99 -5.35
C ASP A 52 2.16 17.30 -5.88
N ASP A 53 3.19 16.59 -5.40
CA ASP A 53 4.59 16.78 -5.80
C ASP A 53 4.83 16.33 -7.26
N LYS A 54 3.96 15.47 -7.80
CA LYS A 54 4.06 14.96 -9.17
C LYS A 54 3.42 15.87 -10.22
N GLN A 55 2.61 16.87 -9.84
CA GLN A 55 2.06 17.82 -10.80
C GLN A 55 3.02 18.97 -11.14
N HIS A 56 4.09 19.18 -10.35
CA HIS A 56 5.10 20.21 -10.65
C HIS A 56 6.36 19.68 -11.37
N GLU A 57 6.56 18.37 -11.48
CA GLU A 57 7.77 17.82 -12.16
C GLU A 57 7.56 17.56 -13.67
N THR A 58 6.36 17.84 -14.22
CA THR A 58 6.08 17.62 -15.65
C THR A 58 6.01 18.90 -16.49
N ASP A 59 6.30 20.08 -15.91
CA ASP A 59 6.31 21.36 -16.64
C ASP A 59 7.72 21.86 -17.00
N GLU A 60 8.79 21.15 -16.61
CA GLU A 60 10.16 21.53 -16.99
C GLU A 60 11.00 20.33 -17.46
N HIS A 61 10.80 19.88 -18.71
CA HIS A 61 11.90 19.53 -19.63
C HIS A 61 11.45 19.34 -21.08
#